data_AF-W6Z0S8-F1
#
_entry.id   AF-W6Z0S8-F1
#
_cell.length_a   1.000
_cell.length_b   1.000
_cell.length_c   1.000
_cell.angle_alpha   90.00
_cell.angle_beta   90.00
_cell.angle_gamma   90.00
#
_symmetry.space_group_name_H-M   'P 1'
#
loop_
_entity.id
_entity.type
_entity.pdbx_description
1 polymer ?
#
loop_
_entity_poly.entity_id
_entity_poly.type
_entity_poly.pdbx_seq_one_letter_code
_entity_poly.pdbx_strand_id
1 'polypeptide(L)'
;MCFYDQHTFVCGNWKWVHFRQHCDKELRIGETCGMKILFQTVPTGTLCKLCEKINTKMRRRAAEVDRISRWQRADLKLQALFVNTADRIRALDEEISELQRESSRR
;
A
#
# COMPACT_ATOMS: atom_id res chain seq x y z
N MET A 1 -21.42 -10.71 20.44
CA MET A 1 -20.79 -9.90 19.40
C MET A 1 -19.67 -9.06 20.00
N CYS A 2 -18.41 -9.42 19.75
CA CYS A 2 -17.26 -8.80 20.40
C CYS A 2 -16.89 -7.45 19.75
N PHE A 3 -16.40 -6.52 20.55
CA PHE A 3 -16.08 -5.16 20.13
C PHE A 3 -14.60 -5.03 19.76
N TYR A 4 -14.32 -4.41 18.61
CA TYR A 4 -12.98 -4.20 18.07
C TYR A 4 -12.80 -2.76 17.61
N ASP A 5 -11.56 -2.28 17.74
CA ASP A 5 -11.13 -1.05 17.10
C ASP A 5 -10.88 -1.27 15.61
N GLN A 6 -11.15 -0.22 14.84
CA GLN A 6 -10.83 -0.12 13.44
C GLN A 6 -9.81 1.00 13.24
N HIS A 7 -8.75 0.75 12.48
CA HIS A 7 -7.85 1.82 12.04
C HIS A 7 -8.21 2.23 10.61
N THR A 8 -8.32 3.53 10.37
CA THR A 8 -8.50 4.10 9.03
C THR A 8 -7.21 4.77 8.56
N PHE A 9 -6.81 4.44 7.34
CA PHE A 9 -5.66 5.01 6.64
C PHE A 9 -6.07 6.25 5.85
N VAL A 10 -5.08 7.07 5.47
CA VAL A 10 -5.30 8.29 4.68
C VAL A 10 -5.97 8.02 3.33
N CYS A 11 -5.74 6.85 2.75
CA CYS A 11 -6.37 6.45 1.49
C CYS A 11 -7.81 5.93 1.64
N GLY A 12 -8.40 5.98 2.84
CA GLY A 12 -9.76 5.48 3.12
C GLY A 12 -9.83 3.98 3.42
N ASN A 13 -8.77 3.21 3.12
CA ASN A 13 -8.66 1.82 3.54
C ASN A 13 -8.70 1.72 5.07
N TRP A 14 -9.09 0.55 5.57
CA TRP A 14 -9.12 0.29 7.00
C TRP A 14 -8.74 -1.15 7.34
N LYS A 15 -8.46 -1.40 8.63
CA LYS A 15 -8.25 -2.76 9.16
C LYS A 15 -8.77 -2.87 10.60
N TRP A 16 -9.20 -4.07 10.98
CA TRP A 16 -9.44 -4.42 12.37
C TRP A 16 -8.11 -4.44 13.14
N VAL A 17 -8.11 -3.92 14.36
CA VAL A 17 -6.89 -3.83 15.17
C VAL A 17 -7.08 -4.44 16.55
N HIS A 18 -7.37 -3.66 17.57
CA HIS A 18 -7.39 -4.13 18.95
C HIS A 18 -8.76 -4.68 19.30
N PHE A 19 -8.77 -5.84 19.96
CA PHE A 19 -9.94 -6.30 20.69
C PHE A 19 -10.17 -5.38 21.89
N ARG A 20 -11.42 -4.96 22.11
CA ARG A 20 -11.79 -4.09 23.23
C ARG A 20 -12.53 -4.83 24.31
N GLN A 21 -13.61 -5.48 23.95
CA GLN A 21 -14.54 -6.02 24.94
C GLN A 21 -15.26 -7.27 24.41
N HIS A 22 -15.40 -8.26 25.30
CA HIS A 22 -16.35 -9.35 25.09
C HIS A 22 -17.78 -8.83 25.18
N CYS A 23 -18.72 -9.49 24.52
CA CYS A 23 -20.12 -9.14 24.68
C CYS A 23 -20.70 -9.80 25.93
N ASP A 24 -21.74 -9.17 26.47
CA ASP A 24 -22.44 -9.68 27.66
C ASP A 24 -23.11 -11.06 27.46
N LYS A 25 -23.27 -11.50 26.21
CA LYS A 25 -23.83 -12.80 25.86
C LYS A 25 -22.80 -13.95 25.83
N GLU A 26 -21.49 -13.65 25.85
CA GLU A 26 -20.44 -14.66 25.81
C GLU A 26 -19.94 -14.93 27.24
N LEU A 27 -20.35 -16.06 27.81
CA LEU A 27 -20.05 -16.44 29.20
C LEU A 27 -18.72 -17.19 29.33
N ARG A 28 -18.11 -17.60 28.20
CA ARG A 28 -16.83 -18.33 28.21
C ARG A 28 -15.66 -17.38 28.16
N ILE A 29 -14.79 -17.50 29.17
CA ILE A 29 -13.53 -16.79 29.24
C ILE A 29 -12.59 -17.36 28.17
N GLY A 30 -12.25 -16.55 27.16
CA GLY A 30 -11.26 -16.89 26.13
C GLY A 30 -11.81 -17.22 24.74
N GLU A 31 -13.13 -17.41 24.57
CA GLU A 31 -13.75 -17.57 23.24
C GLU A 31 -14.32 -16.23 22.76
N THR A 32 -14.05 -15.86 21.50
CA THR A 32 -14.76 -14.75 20.85
C THR A 32 -15.92 -15.32 20.06
N CYS A 33 -17.11 -14.73 20.19
CA CYS A 33 -18.35 -15.14 19.51
C CYS A 33 -18.33 -15.10 17.95
N GLY A 34 -17.16 -14.99 17.32
CA GLY A 34 -16.95 -14.94 15.86
C GLY A 34 -17.36 -13.63 15.19
N MET A 35 -18.36 -12.93 15.72
CA MET A 35 -18.89 -11.69 15.17
C MET A 35 -18.16 -10.47 15.72
N LYS A 36 -17.61 -9.64 14.83
CA LYS A 36 -16.89 -8.39 15.14
C LYS A 36 -17.78 -7.18 14.98
N ILE A 37 -17.87 -6.35 16.01
CA ILE A 37 -18.53 -5.05 16.00
C ILE A 37 -17.49 -3.95 16.13
N LEU A 38 -17.73 -2.83 15.45
CA LEU A 38 -16.96 -1.61 15.59
C LEU A 38 -17.17 -0.98 16.99
N PHE A 39 -16.09 -0.80 17.74
CA PHE A 39 -16.09 0.01 18.96
C PHE A 39 -15.78 1.47 18.64
N GLN A 40 -14.63 1.71 18.01
CA GLN A 40 -14.22 3.04 17.57
C GLN A 40 -13.36 2.94 16.31
N THR A 41 -13.36 4.03 15.55
CA THR A 41 -12.50 4.21 14.37
C THR A 41 -11.39 5.19 14.69
N VAL A 42 -10.13 4.73 14.61
CA VAL A 42 -8.93 5.50 14.90
C VAL A 42 -8.24 5.87 13.59
N PRO A 43 -8.17 7.16 13.21
CA PRO A 43 -7.39 7.58 12.05
C PRO A 43 -5.90 7.45 12.35
N THR A 44 -5.16 6.72 11.51
CA THR A 44 -3.72 6.52 11.73
C THR A 44 -2.86 7.65 11.19
N GLY A 45 -3.39 8.48 10.28
CA GLY A 45 -2.62 9.51 9.58
C GLY A 45 -1.55 8.94 8.64
N THR A 46 -1.51 7.61 8.44
CA THR A 46 -0.54 6.92 7.60
C THR A 46 -1.17 6.34 6.34
N LEU A 47 -0.34 6.08 5.34
CA LEU A 47 -0.74 5.35 4.15
C LEU A 47 -0.92 3.86 4.48
N CYS A 48 -1.81 3.19 3.75
CA CYS A 48 -1.89 1.74 3.84
C CYS A 48 -0.65 1.10 3.16
N LYS A 49 -0.33 -0.15 3.53
CA LYS A 49 0.82 -0.89 2.97
C LYS A 49 0.81 -0.96 1.43
N LEU A 50 -0.37 -0.98 0.80
CA LEU A 50 -0.48 -0.98 -0.66
C LEU A 50 -0.06 0.37 -1.24
N CYS A 51 -0.57 1.48 -0.70
CA CYS A 51 -0.17 2.82 -1.10
C CYS A 51 1.32 3.09 -0.82
N GLU A 52 1.88 2.58 0.29
CA GLU A 52 3.32 2.65 0.57
C GLU A 52 4.16 1.92 -0.49
N LYS A 53 3.73 0.73 -0.92
CA LYS A 53 4.37 -0.02 -2.01
C LYS A 53 4.32 0.76 -3.33
N ILE A 54 3.16 1.32 -3.68
CA ILE A 54 2.98 2.15 -4.89
C ILE A 54 3.93 3.35 -4.84
N ASN A 55 3.96 4.09 -3.73
CA ASN A 55 4.85 5.25 -3.57
C ASN A 55 6.32 4.87 -3.70
N THR A 56 6.73 3.74 -3.13
CA THR A 56 8.11 3.25 -3.24
C THR A 56 8.48 2.97 -4.70
N LYS A 57 7.59 2.32 -5.46
CA LYS A 57 7.83 2.04 -6.89
C LYS A 57 7.81 3.31 -7.74
N MET A 58 6.89 4.23 -7.48
CA MET A 58 6.85 5.55 -8.14
C MET A 58 8.16 6.33 -7.95
N ARG A 59 8.72 6.34 -6.74
CA ARG A 59 10.02 6.96 -6.46
C ARG A 59 11.16 6.30 -7.22
N ARG A 60 11.18 4.97 -7.29
CA ARG A 60 12.19 4.22 -8.07
C ARG A 60 12.08 4.53 -9.56
N ARG A 61 10.86 4.59 -10.09
CA ARG A 61 10.59 4.98 -11.48
C ARG A 61 11.12 6.38 -11.77
N ALA A 62 10.80 7.36 -10.91
CA ALA A 62 11.29 8.73 -11.07
C ALA A 62 12.83 8.80 -11.11
N ALA A 63 13.51 8.03 -10.26
CA ALA A 63 14.97 7.97 -10.26
C ALA A 63 15.57 7.40 -11.57
N GLU A 64 14.94 6.39 -12.17
CA GLU A 64 15.37 5.83 -13.46
C GLU A 64 15.07 6.78 -14.64
N VAL A 65 13.93 7.49 -14.60
CA VAL A 65 13.61 8.55 -15.58
C VAL A 65 14.65 9.66 -15.51
N ASP A 66 14.96 10.17 -14.32
CA ASP A 66 15.97 11.20 -14.12
C ASP A 66 17.36 10.75 -14.59
N ARG A 67 17.70 9.47 -14.42
CA ARG A 67 18.94 8.88 -14.91
C ARG A 67 19.02 8.95 -16.44
N ILE A 68 17.96 8.56 -17.16
CA ILE A 68 17.88 8.69 -18.62
C ILE A 68 18.00 10.15 -19.04
N SER A 69 17.25 11.05 -18.40
CA SER A 69 17.25 12.48 -18.73
C SER A 69 18.62 13.14 -18.53
N ARG A 70 19.42 12.68 -17.56
CA ARG A 70 20.81 13.14 -17.38
C ARG A 70 21.72 12.64 -18.50
N TRP A 71 21.61 11.38 -18.89
CA TRP A 71 22.47 10.82 -19.95
C TRP A 71 22.15 11.39 -21.33
N GLN A 72 20.87 11.63 -21.63
CA GLN A 72 20.46 12.30 -22.87
C GLN A 72 21.10 13.68 -23.02
N ARG A 73 21.25 14.43 -21.91
CA ARG A 73 21.92 15.74 -21.91
C ARG A 73 23.44 15.66 -22.02
N ALA A 74 24.04 14.54 -21.59
CA ALA A 74 25.49 14.37 -21.55
C ALA A 74 26.08 13.81 -22.86
N ASP A 75 25.26 13.60 -23.91
CA ASP A 75 25.65 13.02 -25.20
C ASP A 75 26.47 11.72 -25.08
N LEU A 76 26.14 10.90 -24.08
CA LEU A 76 26.81 9.63 -23.84
C LEU A 76 26.22 8.57 -24.78
N LYS A 77 27.02 8.08 -25.73
CA LYS A 77 26.66 6.96 -26.62
C LYS A 77 26.62 5.63 -25.85
N LEU A 78 25.59 5.43 -25.03
CA LEU A 78 25.39 4.24 -24.20
C LEU A 78 24.05 3.55 -24.52
N GLN A 79 23.81 3.27 -25.80
CA GLN A 79 22.52 2.76 -26.30
C GLN A 79 22.03 1.50 -25.56
N ALA A 80 22.92 0.54 -25.26
CA ALA A 80 22.56 -0.66 -24.50
C ALA A 80 22.12 -0.35 -23.06
N LEU A 81 22.72 0.65 -22.41
CA LEU A 81 22.34 1.07 -21.06
C LEU A 81 20.99 1.78 -21.05
N PHE A 82 20.68 2.55 -22.11
CA PHE A 82 19.36 3.17 -22.29
C PHE A 82 18.25 2.13 -22.45
N VAL A 83 18.45 1.12 -23.31
CA VAL A 83 17.48 0.03 -23.50
C VAL A 83 17.22 -0.68 -22.17
N ASN A 84 18.27 -1.07 -21.45
CA ASN A 84 18.13 -1.71 -20.14
C ASN A 84 17.38 -0.84 -19.11
N THR A 85 17.60 0.48 -19.13
CA THR A 85 16.94 1.40 -18.19
C THR A 85 15.48 1.64 -18.58
N ALA A 86 15.19 1.73 -19.87
CA ALA A 86 13.82 1.83 -20.39
C ALA A 86 13.01 0.57 -20.06
N ASP A 87 13.61 -0.62 -20.17
CA ASP A 87 12.99 -1.89 -19.81
C ASP A 87 12.65 -1.95 -18.31
N ARG A 88 13.54 -1.45 -17.46
CA ARG A 88 13.27 -1.31 -16.02
C ARG A 88 12.12 -0.36 -15.71
N ILE A 89 12.04 0.77 -16.40
CA ILE A 89 10.93 1.73 -16.23
C ILE A 89 9.61 1.07 -16.64
N ARG A 90 9.59 0.36 -17.77
CA ARG A 90 8.41 -0.36 -18.26
C ARG A 90 7.95 -1.44 -17.27
N ALA A 91 8.87 -2.24 -16.73
CA ALA A 91 8.53 -3.21 -15.69
C ALA A 91 7.95 -2.53 -14.43
N LEU A 92 8.54 -1.41 -13.98
CA LEU A 92 8.00 -0.64 -12.86
C LEU A 92 6.60 -0.09 -13.15
N ASP A 93 6.35 0.38 -14.38
CA ASP A 93 5.04 0.89 -14.80
C ASP A 93 3.96 -0.19 -14.81
N GLU A 94 4.28 -1.39 -15.28
CA GLU A 94 3.39 -2.55 -15.22
C GLU A 94 3.04 -2.91 -13.77
N GLU A 95 4.04 -3.00 -12.89
CA GLU A 95 3.84 -3.30 -11.47
C GLU A 95 3.02 -2.23 -10.75
N ILE A 96 3.28 -0.94 -11.03
CA ILE A 96 2.51 0.18 -10.46
C ILE A 96 1.05 0.10 -10.92
N SER A 97 0.83 -0.16 -12.21
CA SER A 97 -0.51 -0.26 -12.78
C SER A 97 -1.30 -1.43 -12.21
N GLU A 98 -0.64 -2.56 -11.94
CA GLU A 98 -1.26 -3.69 -11.24
C GLU A 98 -1.65 -3.35 -9.80
N LEU A 99 -0.75 -2.74 -9.04
CA LEU A 99 -1.03 -2.33 -7.65
C LEU A 99 -2.14 -1.27 -7.57
N GLN A 100 -2.23 -0.37 -8.55
CA GLN A 100 -3.32 0.61 -8.64
C GLN A 100 -4.66 -0.07 -8.94
N ARG A 101 -4.69 -1.06 -9.85
CA ARG A 101 -5.89 -1.87 -10.10
C ARG A 101 -6.30 -2.68 -8.88
N GLU A 102 -5.34 -3.22 -8.12
CA GLU A 102 -5.63 -3.87 -6.85
C GLU A 102 -6.24 -2.88 -5.85
N SER A 103 -5.73 -1.65 -5.82
CA SER A 103 -6.26 -0.61 -4.94
C SER A 103 -7.68 -0.17 -5.30
N SER A 104 -8.04 -0.14 -6.58
CA SER A 104 -9.38 0.26 -7.03
C SER A 104 -10.44 -0.82 -6.84
N ARG A 105 -10.04 -2.07 -6.60
CA ARG A 105 -10.95 -3.21 -6.35
C ARG A 105 -11.36 -3.34 -4.87
N ARG A 106 -10.75 -2.55 -3.99
CA ARG A 106 -10.99 -2.55 -2.54
C ARG A 106 -11.90 -1.38 -2.17
#